data_AF-A0A1Z9B6T9-F1
#
_entry.id   AF-A0A1Z9B6T9-F1
#
_cell.length_a   1.000
_cell.length_b   1.000
_cell.length_c   1.000
_cell.angle_alpha   90.00
_cell.angle_beta   90.00
_cell.angle_gamma   90.00
#
_symmetry.space_group_name_H-M   'P 1'
#
loop_
_entity.id
_entity.type
_entity.pdbx_description
1 polymer ?
#
loop_
_entity_poly.entity_id
_entity_poly.type
_entity_poly.pdbx_seq_one_letter_code
_entity_poly.pdbx_strand_id
1 'polypeptide(L)'
;METYIWKPKEPKNIAFVKAVNTWIHLIQVTDNPFIQRCLYKWIDTNNLKIINMDYGNYPTIRLMDFMDDRILCKFISQIIMDILPPCKQTKDKNKILHLLSKACPKRCQIRNLKEIVFQYASTDNETYQFLLEVMKKSIFGAYDHAKVLLCFEARHVFYVMFQFQMQNKDFFLKWFQNNNHQIFIFFCLKEYLCDAIAQVKTVNDFIEEKWNWSIFHEQVVHSMDSTRRILNTIAKREYNLLHKSDWISSAESFLSQISKQHIKLFRTTPSNSYLSKLETMLNKYLITENAPLAINKEISHFFLSVMQRTRDPKVIFQSLLAAGISTDTVHAMYRETFSQTDFRMMEYKDLFIMKEFCRLYELIKHTAIFVLPQHLYKKQKEALINKEQCTANHNHNIGYICFVCKDVKFFLTKFSNSSRHSNKLARGSLRVVVDNDESIFETKKLNFVCGRKPERHVKNSKRKWNDDKKAVSRKIFKEKQRNRLSRQCIATPLQEIDLLGHALQFNNKMMVLCTSCANVCMLDASSYNYSTTLNCQVCFLGKHEKCIKCENVTSCNKVLVFNRKKTRMHQAPMCSSCSGVYALKQPIII
;
A
#
# COMPACT_ATOMS: atom_id res chain seq x y z
N MET A 1 13.10 32.75 46.32
CA MET A 1 13.56 31.65 45.45
C MET A 1 14.53 30.79 46.25
N GLU A 2 14.06 29.87 47.10
CA GLU A 2 14.96 29.14 48.03
C GLU A 2 15.32 27.71 47.57
N THR A 3 14.73 27.19 46.50
CA THR A 3 15.04 25.86 45.96
C THR A 3 15.36 25.92 44.47
N TYR A 4 16.67 25.91 44.13
CA TYR A 4 17.11 25.69 42.75
C TYR A 4 16.77 24.29 42.28
N ILE A 5 16.22 24.17 41.08
CA ILE A 5 15.92 22.89 40.42
C ILE A 5 17.22 22.30 39.87
N TRP A 6 18.08 23.13 39.27
CA TRP A 6 19.40 22.72 38.83
C TRP A 6 20.48 23.12 39.84
N LYS A 7 21.22 22.13 40.33
CA LYS A 7 22.31 22.30 41.30
C LYS A 7 23.57 21.57 40.79
N PRO A 8 24.48 22.26 40.08
CA PRO A 8 25.68 21.61 39.60
C PRO A 8 26.62 21.23 40.75
N LYS A 9 27.40 20.15 40.56
CA LYS A 9 28.33 19.63 41.57
C LYS A 9 29.40 20.63 41.98
N GLU A 10 29.90 21.42 41.01
CA GLU A 10 30.87 22.48 41.24
C GLU A 10 30.37 23.79 40.60
N PRO A 11 29.71 24.70 41.34
CA PRO A 11 29.19 25.94 40.79
C PRO A 11 30.33 26.97 40.58
N LYS A 12 31.23 26.71 39.62
CA LYS A 12 32.34 27.61 39.25
C LYS A 12 31.84 28.98 38.76
N ASN A 13 30.61 29.07 38.27
CA ASN A 13 29.98 30.30 37.80
C ASN A 13 28.57 30.47 38.41
N ILE A 14 28.49 31.10 39.58
CA ILE A 14 27.23 31.32 40.32
C ILE A 14 26.23 32.14 39.51
N ALA A 15 26.70 33.13 38.73
CA ALA A 15 25.83 33.96 37.89
C ALA A 15 25.12 33.14 36.81
N PHE A 16 25.83 32.21 36.16
CA PHE A 16 25.22 31.32 35.17
C PHE A 16 24.23 30.34 35.81
N VAL A 17 24.55 29.79 36.99
CA VAL A 17 23.62 28.92 37.75
C VAL A 17 22.32 29.66 38.10
N LYS A 18 22.43 30.92 38.54
CA LYS A 18 21.27 31.79 38.79
C LYS A 18 20.48 32.05 37.50
N ALA A 19 21.16 32.33 36.39
CA ALA A 19 20.51 32.57 35.10
C ALA A 19 19.71 31.35 34.63
N VAL A 20 20.32 30.16 34.64
CA VAL A 20 19.65 28.91 34.22
C VAL A 20 18.44 28.63 35.11
N ASN A 21 18.57 28.73 36.43
CA ASN A 21 17.44 28.53 37.34
C ASN A 21 16.35 29.60 37.16
N THR A 22 16.72 30.83 36.79
CA THR A 22 15.76 31.87 36.42
C THR A 22 14.99 31.47 35.16
N TRP A 23 15.66 30.95 34.13
CA TRP A 23 14.98 30.47 32.92
C TRP A 23 14.04 29.30 33.21
N ILE A 24 14.46 28.35 34.05
CA ILE A 24 13.61 27.23 34.49
C ILE A 24 12.38 27.75 35.24
N HIS A 25 12.57 28.70 36.16
CA HIS A 25 11.47 29.31 36.89
C HIS A 25 10.49 30.03 35.94
N LEU A 26 11.00 30.86 35.02
CA LEU A 26 10.21 31.57 34.03
C LEU A 26 9.38 30.61 33.16
N ILE A 27 9.94 29.47 32.76
CA ILE A 27 9.21 28.42 32.03
C ILE A 27 8.03 27.88 32.84
N GLN A 28 8.18 27.72 34.16
CA GLN A 28 7.14 27.15 35.02
C GLN A 28 6.01 28.15 35.32
N VAL A 29 6.32 29.44 35.41
CA VAL A 29 5.33 30.48 35.76
C VAL A 29 4.69 31.16 34.55
N THR A 30 5.27 31.02 33.36
CA THR A 30 4.70 31.63 32.15
C THR A 30 3.63 30.74 31.54
N ASP A 31 2.42 31.28 31.36
CA ASP A 31 1.32 30.58 30.70
C ASP A 31 1.37 30.69 29.16
N ASN A 32 2.24 31.55 28.62
CA ASN A 32 2.34 31.78 27.19
C ASN A 32 3.19 30.68 26.51
N PRO A 33 2.61 29.81 25.65
CA PRO A 33 3.32 28.69 25.05
C PRO A 33 4.46 29.12 24.11
N PHE A 34 4.34 30.29 23.46
CA PHE A 34 5.39 30.83 22.60
C PHE A 34 6.61 31.22 23.44
N ILE A 35 6.39 31.92 24.56
CA ILE A 35 7.48 32.28 25.48
C ILE A 35 8.12 31.03 26.08
N GLN A 36 7.33 30.02 26.49
CA GLN A 36 7.86 28.74 26.95
C GLN A 36 8.77 28.09 25.89
N ARG A 37 8.34 28.04 24.63
CA ARG A 37 9.14 27.50 23.52
C ARG A 37 10.45 28.27 23.33
N CYS A 38 10.41 29.60 23.37
CA CYS A 38 11.60 30.44 23.28
C CYS A 38 12.58 30.19 24.42
N LEU A 39 12.09 30.08 25.67
CA LEU A 39 12.91 29.79 26.83
C LEU A 39 13.52 28.37 26.78
N TYR A 40 12.76 27.38 26.34
CA TYR A 40 13.31 26.03 26.12
C TYR A 40 14.36 26.02 25.02
N LYS A 41 14.13 26.70 23.89
CA LYS A 41 15.13 26.85 22.82
C LYS A 41 16.40 27.55 23.35
N TRP A 42 16.24 28.52 24.23
CA TRP A 42 17.36 29.20 24.88
C TRP A 42 18.17 28.28 25.81
N ILE A 43 17.48 27.42 26.58
CA ILE A 43 18.13 26.36 27.36
C ILE A 43 18.88 25.41 26.44
N ASP A 44 18.26 24.97 25.35
CA ASP A 44 18.83 24.05 24.37
C ASP A 44 20.13 24.60 23.76
N THR A 45 20.16 25.88 23.39
CA THR A 45 21.35 26.58 22.89
C THR A 45 22.47 26.67 23.93
N ASN A 46 22.13 26.77 25.22
CA ASN A 46 23.11 26.87 26.31
C ASN A 46 23.44 25.52 26.96
N ASN A 47 22.82 24.42 26.51
CA ASN A 47 22.87 23.16 27.24
C ASN A 47 24.28 22.55 27.32
N LEU A 48 25.13 22.75 26.31
CA LEU A 48 26.54 22.35 26.39
C LEU A 48 27.26 23.00 27.57
N LYS A 49 26.97 24.29 27.85
CA LYS A 49 27.55 24.99 29.02
C LYS A 49 27.01 24.44 30.33
N ILE A 50 25.71 24.12 30.37
CA ILE A 50 25.05 23.48 31.53
C ILE A 50 25.74 22.15 31.85
N ILE A 51 25.87 21.26 30.85
CA ILE A 51 26.55 19.97 31.00
C ILE A 51 28.02 20.14 31.40
N ASN A 52 28.75 21.09 30.80
CA ASN A 52 30.17 21.29 31.14
C ASN A 52 30.35 21.69 32.60
N MET A 53 29.37 22.39 33.20
CA MET A 53 29.37 22.71 34.63
C MET A 53 29.06 21.51 35.53
N ASP A 54 28.26 20.55 35.05
CA ASP A 54 27.91 19.36 35.83
C ASP A 54 29.02 18.28 35.85
N TYR A 55 29.79 18.18 34.75
CA TYR A 55 30.71 17.06 34.54
C TYR A 55 32.19 17.45 34.35
N GLY A 56 32.52 18.72 34.06
CA GLY A 56 33.90 19.25 33.95
C GLY A 56 34.69 18.82 32.71
N ASN A 57 35.62 19.69 32.23
CA ASN A 57 36.59 19.46 31.13
C ASN A 57 36.07 18.64 29.93
N TYR A 58 34.95 19.04 29.33
CA TYR A 58 34.58 18.54 28.01
C TYR A 58 35.14 19.44 26.92
N PRO A 59 35.62 18.87 25.79
CA PRO A 59 35.99 19.67 24.64
C PRO A 59 34.75 20.45 24.19
N THR A 60 34.80 21.77 24.33
CA THR A 60 33.86 22.75 23.76
C THR A 60 33.84 22.74 22.22
N ILE A 61 34.53 21.76 21.61
CA ILE A 61 34.73 21.58 20.18
C ILE A 61 33.51 20.88 19.59
N ARG A 62 32.42 21.65 19.53
CA ARG A 62 31.52 21.84 18.40
C ARG A 62 30.24 22.48 18.95
N LEU A 63 30.17 23.80 18.86
CA LEU A 63 28.94 24.58 18.82
C LEU A 63 28.14 24.22 17.55
N MET A 64 27.83 22.94 17.35
CA MET A 64 26.88 22.53 16.33
C MET A 64 25.51 22.47 16.98
N ASP A 65 24.49 22.89 16.22
CA ASP A 65 23.10 22.78 16.66
C ASP A 65 22.81 21.34 17.09
N PHE A 66 22.22 21.18 18.27
CA PHE A 66 21.89 19.86 18.82
C PHE A 66 20.92 19.08 17.91
N MET A 67 20.10 19.81 17.15
CA MET A 67 19.20 19.28 16.14
C MET A 67 19.70 19.72 14.75
N ASP A 68 19.90 18.77 13.84
CA ASP A 68 20.26 19.07 12.44
C ASP A 68 19.03 18.95 11.54
N ASP A 69 18.40 20.09 11.23
CA ASP A 69 17.21 20.11 10.37
C ASP A 69 17.51 19.73 8.91
N ARG A 70 18.78 19.79 8.47
CA ARG A 70 19.15 19.55 7.06
C ARG A 70 18.88 18.11 6.65
N ILE A 71 19.16 17.15 7.54
CA ILE A 71 18.91 15.73 7.24
C ILE A 71 17.42 15.42 7.17
N LEU A 72 16.59 16.14 7.93
CA LEU A 72 15.14 15.99 7.89
C LEU A 72 14.56 16.62 6.61
N CYS A 73 14.89 17.87 6.33
CA CYS A 73 14.37 18.60 5.17
C CYS A 73 14.70 17.93 3.82
N LYS A 74 15.82 17.19 3.74
CA LYS A 74 16.25 16.48 2.53
C LYS A 74 15.19 15.51 1.97
N PHE A 75 14.34 14.95 2.82
CA PHE A 75 13.40 13.88 2.42
C PHE A 75 11.99 14.37 2.10
N ILE A 76 11.64 15.63 2.35
CA ILE A 76 10.27 16.14 2.18
C ILE A 76 9.76 15.91 0.75
N SER A 77 10.51 16.35 -0.25
CA SER A 77 10.13 16.17 -1.66
C SER A 77 10.00 14.69 -2.06
N GLN A 78 10.84 13.82 -1.49
CA GLN A 78 10.84 12.38 -1.78
C GLN A 78 9.68 11.65 -1.08
N ILE A 79 9.30 12.08 0.12
CA ILE A 79 8.10 11.59 0.81
C ILE A 79 6.87 11.83 -0.07
N ILE A 80 6.78 13.02 -0.67
CA ILE A 80 5.67 13.40 -1.53
C ILE A 80 5.60 12.50 -2.77
N MET A 81 6.74 12.26 -3.42
CA MET A 81 6.79 11.53 -4.69
C MET A 81 6.71 10.00 -4.53
N ASP A 82 7.27 9.43 -3.46
CA ASP A 82 7.48 7.98 -3.34
C ASP A 82 6.65 7.29 -2.24
N ILE A 83 6.19 8.04 -1.22
CA ILE A 83 5.47 7.48 -0.08
C ILE A 83 3.97 7.74 -0.18
N LEU A 84 3.57 8.94 -0.59
CA LEU A 84 2.15 9.30 -0.72
C LEU A 84 1.41 8.53 -1.81
N PRO A 85 1.92 8.39 -3.05
CA PRO A 85 1.46 7.31 -3.91
C PRO A 85 2.00 6.01 -3.28
N PRO A 86 1.15 5.12 -2.71
CA PRO A 86 1.65 4.00 -1.92
C PRO A 86 2.41 2.99 -2.80
N CYS A 87 3.71 3.22 -3.01
CA CYS A 87 4.51 2.51 -4.00
C CYS A 87 5.06 1.20 -3.42
N LYS A 88 4.71 0.04 -4.01
CA LYS A 88 5.05 -1.30 -3.47
C LYS A 88 6.54 -1.65 -3.55
N GLN A 89 7.34 -0.83 -4.23
CA GLN A 89 8.75 -1.09 -4.54
C GLN A 89 9.68 -0.01 -3.98
N THR A 90 9.58 0.31 -2.67
CA THR A 90 10.52 1.26 -2.03
C THR A 90 11.78 0.60 -1.47
N LYS A 91 11.83 -0.74 -1.40
CA LYS A 91 12.98 -1.48 -0.83
C LYS A 91 14.31 -1.19 -1.54
N ASP A 92 14.28 -0.93 -2.84
CA ASP A 92 15.49 -0.84 -3.67
C ASP A 92 15.96 0.60 -3.94
N LYS A 93 15.25 1.64 -3.45
CA LYS A 93 15.53 3.04 -3.79
C LYS A 93 16.15 3.87 -2.66
N ASN A 94 15.63 3.78 -1.43
CA ASN A 94 16.17 4.53 -0.28
C ASN A 94 15.72 3.90 1.06
N LYS A 95 16.67 3.65 1.97
CA LYS A 95 16.44 2.99 3.27
C LYS A 95 15.53 3.81 4.19
N ILE A 96 15.72 5.14 4.26
CA ILE A 96 14.89 6.07 5.03
C ILE A 96 13.46 6.12 4.48
N LEU A 97 13.30 6.24 3.15
CA LEU A 97 11.96 6.23 2.54
C LEU A 97 11.25 4.90 2.77
N HIS A 98 11.97 3.78 2.77
CA HIS A 98 11.38 2.49 3.12
C HIS A 98 10.91 2.46 4.59
N LEU A 99 11.70 2.98 5.55
CA LEU A 99 11.28 3.12 6.96
C LEU A 99 10.03 3.99 7.11
N LEU A 100 10.00 5.15 6.46
CA LEU A 100 8.84 6.05 6.49
C LEU A 100 7.61 5.45 5.82
N SER A 101 7.79 4.68 4.74
CA SER A 101 6.70 3.94 4.10
C SER A 101 6.06 2.88 5.02
N LYS A 102 6.80 2.39 6.03
CA LYS A 102 6.28 1.47 7.06
C LYS A 102 5.46 2.20 8.13
N ALA A 103 5.83 3.44 8.44
CA ALA A 103 5.13 4.32 9.37
C ALA A 103 3.83 4.90 8.79
N CYS A 104 3.72 4.99 7.47
CA CYS A 104 2.53 5.47 6.75
C CYS A 104 1.26 4.68 7.13
N PRO A 105 0.11 5.36 7.35
CA PRO A 105 -1.11 4.74 7.89
C PRO A 105 -1.57 3.50 7.10
N LYS A 106 -1.50 3.55 5.76
CA LYS A 106 -1.91 2.46 4.85
C LYS A 106 -1.05 1.20 4.93
N ARG A 107 0.20 1.36 5.36
CA ARG A 107 1.19 0.28 5.46
C ARG A 107 1.64 -0.01 6.87
N CYS A 108 1.06 0.67 7.87
CA CYS A 108 1.36 0.58 9.29
C CYS A 108 1.63 -0.87 9.74
N GLN A 109 2.88 -1.30 9.60
CA GLN A 109 3.36 -2.67 9.75
C GLN A 109 4.63 -2.60 10.57
N ILE A 110 4.46 -2.71 11.88
CA ILE A 110 5.57 -2.77 12.82
C ILE A 110 6.33 -4.11 12.78
N ARG A 111 5.77 -5.13 12.11
CA ARG A 111 6.42 -6.44 12.00
C ARG A 111 7.79 -6.30 11.34
N ASN A 112 8.80 -6.83 12.01
CA ASN A 112 10.19 -6.85 11.58
C ASN A 112 10.81 -5.44 11.49
N LEU A 113 10.18 -4.39 12.05
CA LEU A 113 10.77 -3.05 12.06
C LEU A 113 12.10 -3.05 12.81
N LYS A 114 12.20 -3.83 13.89
CA LYS A 114 13.46 -4.06 14.62
C LYS A 114 14.59 -4.53 13.71
N GLU A 115 14.36 -5.58 12.92
CA GLU A 115 15.35 -6.14 11.99
C GLU A 115 15.75 -5.12 10.92
N ILE A 116 14.76 -4.41 10.36
CA ILE A 116 14.98 -3.44 9.29
C ILE A 116 15.79 -2.24 9.81
N VAL A 117 15.39 -1.67 10.95
CA VAL A 117 16.09 -0.54 11.56
C VAL A 117 17.52 -0.95 11.91
N PHE A 118 17.72 -2.11 12.53
CA PHE A 118 19.04 -2.61 12.88
C PHE A 118 19.93 -2.77 11.63
N GLN A 119 19.41 -3.40 10.57
CA GLN A 119 20.14 -3.59 9.31
C GLN A 119 20.47 -2.26 8.63
N TYR A 120 19.52 -1.31 8.62
CA TYR A 120 19.71 -0.05 7.90
C TYR A 120 20.63 0.90 8.66
N ALA A 121 20.42 1.07 9.97
CA ALA A 121 21.29 1.89 10.79
C ALA A 121 22.72 1.31 10.85
N SER A 122 22.90 -0.01 10.85
CA SER A 122 24.24 -0.63 10.83
C SER A 122 24.98 -0.41 9.50
N THR A 123 24.29 -0.48 8.36
CA THR A 123 24.92 -0.39 7.04
C THR A 123 24.93 1.01 6.41
N ASP A 124 24.13 1.96 6.93
CA ASP A 124 24.01 3.31 6.37
C ASP A 124 24.01 4.36 7.48
N ASN A 125 25.03 5.23 7.45
CA ASN A 125 25.20 6.28 8.45
C ASN A 125 24.14 7.38 8.31
N GLU A 126 23.63 7.64 7.11
CA GLU A 126 22.58 8.64 6.90
C GLU A 126 21.27 8.19 7.57
N THR A 127 20.88 6.92 7.40
CA THR A 127 19.73 6.34 8.11
C THR A 127 19.89 6.43 9.63
N TYR A 128 21.08 6.16 10.15
CA TYR A 128 21.35 6.25 11.58
C TYR A 128 21.20 7.69 12.11
N GLN A 129 21.82 8.67 11.44
CA GLN A 129 21.69 10.09 11.81
C GLN A 129 20.24 10.57 11.72
N PHE A 130 19.53 10.18 10.66
CA PHE A 130 18.11 10.49 10.49
C PHE A 130 17.26 9.96 11.66
N LEU A 131 17.50 8.73 12.11
CA LEU A 131 16.78 8.15 13.25
C LEU A 131 17.05 8.93 14.54
N LEU A 132 18.30 9.34 14.79
CA LEU A 132 18.65 10.16 15.95
C LEU A 132 17.92 11.51 15.92
N GLU A 133 17.92 12.20 14.78
CA GLU A 133 17.26 13.51 14.65
C GLU A 133 15.74 13.42 14.80
N VAL A 134 15.11 12.41 14.20
CA VAL A 134 13.68 12.14 14.37
C VAL A 134 13.36 11.84 15.83
N MET A 135 14.19 11.04 16.53
CA MET A 135 14.02 10.77 17.96
C MET A 135 14.17 12.04 18.80
N LYS A 136 15.21 12.85 18.57
CA LYS A 136 15.44 14.12 19.29
C LYS A 136 14.23 15.04 19.14
N LYS A 137 13.78 15.33 17.92
CA LYS A 137 12.61 16.21 17.71
C LYS A 137 11.36 15.70 18.41
N SER A 138 11.12 14.39 18.32
CA SER A 138 9.97 13.75 18.94
C SER A 138 10.03 13.77 20.47
N ILE A 139 11.19 13.54 21.08
CA ILE A 139 11.33 13.53 22.54
C ILE A 139 11.19 14.95 23.11
N PHE A 140 11.85 15.92 22.48
CA PHE A 140 11.88 17.30 22.95
C PHE A 140 10.59 18.08 22.67
N GLY A 141 9.74 17.57 21.77
CA GLY A 141 8.52 18.25 21.32
C GLY A 141 8.85 19.44 20.41
N ALA A 142 9.88 19.31 19.57
CA ALA A 142 10.37 20.40 18.74
C ALA A 142 9.54 20.65 17.47
N TYR A 143 8.57 19.78 17.16
CA TYR A 143 7.64 19.99 16.07
C TYR A 143 6.63 21.12 16.39
N ASP A 144 6.15 21.80 15.35
CA ASP A 144 5.21 22.92 15.52
C ASP A 144 3.87 22.46 16.10
N HIS A 145 3.42 21.26 15.73
CA HIS A 145 2.16 20.68 16.21
C HIS A 145 2.21 20.15 17.65
N ALA A 146 3.41 20.02 18.27
CA ALA A 146 3.55 19.44 19.61
C ALA A 146 2.94 20.38 20.68
N LYS A 147 2.11 19.86 21.58
CA LYS A 147 1.52 20.69 22.66
C LYS A 147 2.26 20.53 23.98
N VAL A 148 3.01 19.45 24.14
CA VAL A 148 3.80 19.16 25.34
C VAL A 148 5.28 19.22 24.98
N LEU A 149 6.01 20.04 25.72
CA LEU A 149 7.47 20.12 25.64
C LEU A 149 8.08 19.29 26.77
N LEU A 150 9.26 18.75 26.51
CA LEU A 150 10.04 18.06 27.53
C LEU A 150 10.51 19.07 28.60
N CYS A 151 10.41 18.73 29.89
CA CYS A 151 10.82 19.61 30.98
C CYS A 151 12.33 19.67 31.13
N PHE A 152 12.86 20.66 31.87
CA PHE A 152 14.29 20.85 32.04
C PHE A 152 15.01 19.59 32.53
N GLU A 153 14.46 18.92 33.55
CA GLU A 153 15.02 17.73 34.17
C GLU A 153 15.20 16.61 33.16
N ALA A 154 14.16 16.35 32.35
CA ALA A 154 14.22 15.36 31.29
C ALA A 154 15.17 15.79 30.17
N ARG A 155 15.11 17.06 29.73
CA ARG A 155 15.99 17.60 28.68
C ARG A 155 17.45 17.39 29.04
N HIS A 156 17.85 17.79 30.23
CA HIS A 156 19.24 17.65 30.68
C HIS A 156 19.74 16.21 30.56
N VAL A 157 18.94 15.24 31.02
CA VAL A 157 19.25 13.81 30.90
C VAL A 157 19.32 13.35 29.44
N PHE A 158 18.34 13.73 28.63
CA PHE A 158 18.31 13.35 27.21
C PHE A 158 19.45 13.93 26.42
N TYR A 159 19.85 15.15 26.73
CA TYR A 159 21.02 15.76 26.13
C TYR A 159 22.29 15.00 26.44
N VAL A 160 22.54 14.68 27.72
CA VAL A 160 23.70 13.88 28.15
C VAL A 160 23.69 12.54 27.41
N MET A 161 22.56 11.85 27.39
CA MET A 161 22.43 10.57 26.70
C MET A 161 22.66 10.69 25.18
N PHE A 162 22.05 11.67 24.51
CA PHE A 162 22.21 11.84 23.06
C PHE A 162 23.63 12.23 22.68
N GLN A 163 24.27 13.09 23.47
CA GLN A 163 25.61 13.59 23.19
C GLN A 163 26.70 12.55 23.49
N PHE A 164 26.58 11.82 24.60
CA PHE A 164 27.68 10.95 25.09
C PHE A 164 27.48 9.48 24.79
N GLN A 165 26.24 9.01 24.65
CA GLN A 165 25.95 7.59 24.46
C GLN A 165 25.42 7.33 23.05
N MET A 166 24.35 8.01 22.65
CA MET A 166 23.67 7.74 21.38
C MET A 166 24.40 8.30 20.16
N GLN A 167 25.45 9.12 20.30
CA GLN A 167 26.32 9.41 19.15
C GLN A 167 27.15 8.20 18.75
N ASN A 168 27.45 7.30 19.70
CA ASN A 168 28.10 6.04 19.40
C ASN A 168 27.08 5.08 18.77
N LYS A 169 27.30 4.78 17.49
CA LYS A 169 26.43 3.92 16.69
C LYS A 169 26.28 2.51 17.27
N ASP A 170 27.34 1.93 17.79
CA ASP A 170 27.29 0.58 18.39
C ASP A 170 26.49 0.59 19.69
N PHE A 171 26.59 1.66 20.48
CA PHE A 171 25.74 1.84 21.65
C PHE A 171 24.27 1.95 21.25
N PHE A 172 23.93 2.80 20.28
CA PHE A 172 22.57 2.94 19.77
C PHE A 172 21.99 1.60 19.29
N LEU A 173 22.76 0.84 18.50
CA LEU A 173 22.32 -0.45 17.97
C LEU A 173 22.07 -1.47 19.10
N LYS A 174 22.96 -1.54 20.10
CA LYS A 174 22.78 -2.41 21.28
C LYS A 174 21.58 -2.00 22.11
N TRP A 175 21.45 -0.70 22.41
CA TRP A 175 20.33 -0.14 23.16
C TRP A 175 18.99 -0.44 22.47
N PHE A 176 18.90 -0.21 21.16
CA PHE A 176 17.71 -0.51 20.37
C PHE A 176 17.39 -2.02 20.33
N GLN A 177 18.41 -2.86 20.16
CA GLN A 177 18.22 -4.31 20.03
C GLN A 177 17.84 -4.97 21.36
N ASN A 178 18.48 -4.60 22.47
CA ASN A 178 18.30 -5.25 23.77
C ASN A 178 16.93 -4.92 24.38
N ASN A 179 16.49 -3.66 24.27
CA ASN A 179 15.27 -3.20 24.93
C ASN A 179 14.04 -3.20 24.01
N ASN A 180 14.21 -3.58 22.74
CA ASN A 180 13.12 -3.73 21.77
C ASN A 180 12.34 -2.42 21.50
N HIS A 181 13.04 -1.29 21.38
CA HIS A 181 12.49 0.05 21.17
C HIS A 181 11.83 0.33 19.81
N GLN A 182 11.37 -0.71 19.13
CA GLN A 182 10.77 -0.59 17.80
C GLN A 182 9.47 0.21 17.82
N ILE A 183 8.68 0.15 18.90
CA ILE A 183 7.39 0.85 18.97
C ILE A 183 7.63 2.33 19.15
N PHE A 184 8.58 2.68 20.01
CA PHE A 184 8.98 4.07 20.18
C PHE A 184 9.48 4.70 18.86
N ILE A 185 10.46 4.06 18.20
CA ILE A 185 10.97 4.56 16.90
C ILE A 185 9.83 4.64 15.87
N PHE A 186 8.91 3.69 15.87
CA PHE A 186 7.77 3.70 14.97
C PHE A 186 6.88 4.94 15.13
N PHE A 187 6.63 5.39 16.36
CA PHE A 187 5.85 6.60 16.60
C PHE A 187 6.65 7.88 16.30
N CYS A 188 7.96 7.91 16.57
CA CYS A 188 8.80 9.05 16.16
C CYS A 188 8.78 9.24 14.63
N LEU A 189 8.89 8.14 13.86
CA LEU A 189 8.78 8.18 12.40
C LEU A 189 7.41 8.66 11.91
N LYS A 190 6.33 8.36 12.65
CA LYS A 190 4.98 8.85 12.32
C LYS A 190 4.83 10.34 12.62
N GLU A 191 5.34 10.80 13.75
CA GLU A 191 5.27 12.21 14.15
C GLU A 191 6.04 13.06 13.13
N TYR A 192 7.24 12.61 12.75
CA TYR A 192 8.00 13.21 11.65
C TYR A 192 7.23 13.22 10.32
N LEU A 193 6.54 12.13 9.96
CA LEU A 193 5.74 12.07 8.73
C LEU A 193 4.59 13.09 8.74
N CYS A 194 3.94 13.30 9.90
CA CYS A 194 2.90 14.32 10.05
C CYS A 194 3.46 15.71 9.82
N ASP A 195 4.63 16.00 10.42
CA ASP A 195 5.33 17.27 10.24
C ASP A 195 5.73 17.51 8.78
N ALA A 196 6.40 16.54 8.15
CA ALA A 196 6.88 16.64 6.78
C ALA A 196 5.75 16.88 5.76
N ILE A 197 4.56 16.31 5.99
CA ILE A 197 3.37 16.56 5.16
C ILE A 197 2.79 17.95 5.42
N ALA A 198 2.71 18.37 6.70
CA ALA A 198 2.19 19.67 7.07
C ALA A 198 3.02 20.83 6.50
N GLN A 199 4.33 20.63 6.31
CA GLN A 199 5.22 21.60 5.67
C GLN A 199 4.87 21.90 4.19
N VAL A 200 4.10 21.03 3.51
CA VAL A 200 3.68 21.23 2.12
C VAL A 200 2.16 21.30 2.03
N LYS A 201 1.62 22.51 2.14
CA LYS A 201 0.17 22.78 2.21
C LYS A 201 -0.64 22.08 1.11
N THR A 202 -0.24 22.19 -0.15
CA THR A 202 -0.96 21.58 -1.29
C THR A 202 -1.06 20.06 -1.19
N VAL A 203 -0.03 19.43 -0.62
CA VAL A 203 -0.02 17.99 -0.38
C VAL A 203 -0.90 17.65 0.82
N ASN A 204 -0.82 18.41 1.89
CA ASN A 204 -1.66 18.24 3.07
C ASN A 204 -3.15 18.31 2.70
N ASP A 205 -3.56 19.32 1.93
CA ASP A 205 -4.94 19.51 1.48
C ASP A 205 -5.43 18.31 0.65
N PHE A 206 -4.61 17.81 -0.28
CA PHE A 206 -4.95 16.64 -1.10
C PHE A 206 -5.08 15.33 -0.28
N ILE A 207 -4.16 15.11 0.68
CA ILE A 207 -4.21 13.93 1.54
C ILE A 207 -5.40 14.02 2.50
N GLU A 208 -5.73 15.21 3.00
CA GLU A 208 -6.89 15.44 3.84
C GLU A 208 -8.17 15.05 3.12
N GLU A 209 -8.41 15.60 1.93
CA GLU A 209 -9.60 15.29 1.12
C GLU A 209 -9.69 13.79 0.82
N LYS A 210 -8.56 13.16 0.51
CA LYS A 210 -8.55 11.78 0.04
C LYS A 210 -8.63 10.76 1.18
N TRP A 211 -7.99 11.03 2.31
CA TRP A 211 -7.74 10.04 3.37
C TRP A 211 -8.11 10.48 4.80
N ASN A 212 -8.68 11.67 5.00
CA ASN A 212 -8.98 12.23 6.34
C ASN A 212 -7.74 12.19 7.25
N TRP A 213 -6.65 12.80 6.78
CA TRP A 213 -5.33 12.75 7.40
C TRP A 213 -5.30 13.31 8.82
N SER A 214 -6.13 14.31 9.09
CA SER A 214 -6.38 14.93 10.40
C SER A 214 -6.54 13.90 11.52
N ILE A 215 -7.33 12.85 11.30
CA ILE A 215 -7.54 11.79 12.29
C ILE A 215 -6.23 11.07 12.65
N PHE A 216 -5.40 10.79 11.64
CA PHE A 216 -4.08 10.18 11.86
C PHE A 216 -3.14 11.15 12.57
N HIS A 217 -3.10 12.40 12.11
CA HIS A 217 -2.26 13.46 12.64
C HIS A 217 -2.56 13.69 14.13
N GLU A 218 -3.81 13.96 14.48
CA GLU A 218 -4.23 14.20 15.87
C GLU A 218 -3.90 13.04 16.80
N GLN A 219 -4.12 11.80 16.35
CA GLN A 219 -3.84 10.62 17.15
C GLN A 219 -2.34 10.43 17.42
N VAL A 220 -1.50 10.64 16.41
CA VAL A 220 -0.04 10.55 16.56
C VAL A 220 0.47 11.64 17.50
N VAL A 221 0.03 12.89 17.31
CA VAL A 221 0.43 14.02 18.16
C VAL A 221 -0.01 13.80 19.60
N HIS A 222 -1.26 13.38 19.81
CA HIS A 222 -1.76 13.07 21.15
C HIS A 222 -0.96 11.96 21.84
N SER A 223 -0.58 10.91 21.09
CA SER A 223 0.22 9.79 21.61
C SER A 223 1.62 10.25 22.01
N MET A 224 2.25 11.12 21.21
CA MET A 224 3.58 11.62 21.48
C MET A 224 3.60 12.69 22.57
N ASP A 225 2.59 13.56 22.65
CA ASP A 225 2.41 14.47 23.78
C ASP A 225 2.20 13.71 25.10
N SER A 226 1.42 12.63 25.08
CA SER A 226 1.23 11.78 26.26
C SER A 226 2.53 11.08 26.67
N THR A 227 3.34 10.64 25.69
CA THR A 227 4.68 10.11 25.94
C THR A 227 5.57 11.14 26.62
N ARG A 228 5.58 12.39 26.12
CA ARG A 228 6.34 13.50 26.74
C ARG A 228 5.86 13.81 28.16
N ARG A 229 4.55 13.73 28.45
CA ARG A 229 4.02 13.86 29.83
C ARG A 229 4.52 12.76 30.77
N ILE A 230 4.56 11.51 30.30
CA ILE A 230 5.08 10.38 31.07
C ILE A 230 6.57 10.63 31.39
N LEU A 231 7.36 10.99 30.38
CA LEU A 231 8.78 11.30 30.55
C LEU A 231 9.01 12.47 31.53
N ASN A 232 8.24 13.55 31.41
CA ASN A 232 8.31 14.69 32.34
C ASN A 232 7.97 14.28 33.78
N THR A 233 6.99 13.40 33.96
CA THR A 233 6.57 12.94 35.29
C THR A 233 7.67 12.10 35.94
N ILE A 234 8.28 11.18 35.19
CA ILE A 234 9.40 10.37 35.67
C ILE A 234 10.59 11.29 36.00
N ALA A 235 10.91 12.22 35.10
CA ALA A 235 12.09 13.05 35.26
C ALA A 235 12.03 13.98 36.48
N LYS A 236 10.85 14.56 36.76
CA LYS A 236 10.67 15.39 37.96
C LYS A 236 10.77 14.60 39.26
N ARG A 237 10.34 13.33 39.26
CA ARG A 237 10.41 12.45 40.45
C ARG A 237 11.83 11.95 40.71
N GLU A 238 12.54 11.61 39.64
CA GLU A 238 13.77 10.82 39.72
C GLU A 238 15.01 11.59 39.22
N TYR A 239 14.98 12.93 39.16
CA TYR A 239 16.02 13.73 38.50
C TYR A 239 17.46 13.29 38.80
N ASN A 240 17.77 13.01 40.07
CA ASN A 240 19.09 12.61 40.53
C ASN A 240 19.44 11.12 40.26
N LEU A 241 18.46 10.30 39.91
CA LEU A 241 18.57 8.85 39.68
C LEU A 241 18.45 8.47 38.19
N LEU A 242 18.03 9.42 37.34
CA LEU A 242 17.69 9.20 35.93
C LEU A 242 18.81 8.63 35.05
N HIS A 243 20.08 8.73 35.44
CA HIS A 243 21.21 8.22 34.65
C HIS A 243 21.32 6.68 34.63
N LYS A 244 20.51 5.95 35.40
CA LYS A 244 20.69 4.50 35.64
C LYS A 244 19.64 3.58 35.00
N SER A 245 18.57 4.10 34.38
CA SER A 245 17.44 3.30 33.89
C SER A 245 17.09 3.55 32.42
N ASP A 246 16.52 2.53 31.77
CA ASP A 246 16.01 2.64 30.41
C ASP A 246 14.67 3.41 30.36
N TRP A 247 14.79 4.72 30.22
CA TRP A 247 13.73 5.74 30.21
C TRP A 247 12.63 5.53 29.15
N ILE A 248 12.94 4.90 28.01
CA ILE A 248 11.92 4.63 26.97
C ILE A 248 10.98 3.52 27.39
N SER A 249 11.45 2.52 28.13
CA SER A 249 10.67 1.32 28.45
C SER A 249 9.29 1.65 29.06
N SER A 250 9.22 2.64 29.96
CA SER A 250 7.95 3.10 30.55
C SER A 250 7.01 3.73 29.53
N ALA A 251 7.53 4.61 28.67
CA ALA A 251 6.76 5.24 27.59
C ALA A 251 6.32 4.22 26.52
N GLU A 252 7.14 3.21 26.26
CA GLU A 252 6.88 2.21 25.24
C GLU A 252 5.75 1.26 25.61
N SER A 253 5.59 0.96 26.90
CA SER A 253 4.43 0.19 27.39
C SER A 253 3.10 0.85 27.01
N PHE A 254 3.02 2.19 27.15
CA PHE A 254 1.88 3.01 26.76
C PHE A 254 1.68 3.03 25.24
N LEU A 255 2.74 3.31 24.47
CA LEU A 255 2.68 3.30 23.01
C LEU A 255 2.30 1.93 22.43
N SER A 256 2.67 0.83 23.11
CA SER A 256 2.29 -0.53 22.74
C SER A 256 0.78 -0.76 22.84
N GLN A 257 0.13 -0.21 23.86
CA GLN A 257 -1.32 -0.27 24.00
C GLN A 257 -2.03 0.50 22.88
N ILE A 258 -1.56 1.72 22.57
CA ILE A 258 -2.11 2.55 21.48
C ILE A 258 -1.90 1.87 20.12
N SER A 259 -0.73 1.29 19.87
CA SER A 259 -0.39 0.62 18.62
C SER A 259 -1.39 -0.50 18.27
N LYS A 260 -1.86 -1.26 19.27
CA LYS A 260 -2.88 -2.31 19.09
C LYS A 260 -4.22 -1.75 18.58
N GLN A 261 -4.57 -0.52 18.94
CA GLN A 261 -5.78 0.16 18.51
C GLN A 261 -5.59 0.81 17.12
N HIS A 262 -4.43 1.41 16.86
CA HIS A 262 -4.07 2.10 15.61
C HIS A 262 -4.17 1.22 14.35
N ILE A 263 -3.82 -0.08 14.46
CA ILE A 263 -3.84 -1.03 13.32
C ILE A 263 -5.26 -1.23 12.77
N LYS A 264 -6.32 -0.98 13.56
CA LYS A 264 -7.71 -1.15 13.13
C LYS A 264 -8.27 0.05 12.37
N LEU A 265 -7.80 1.27 12.70
CA LEU A 265 -8.35 2.53 12.16
C LEU A 265 -7.84 2.84 10.75
N PHE A 266 -6.56 2.58 10.47
CA PHE A 266 -5.91 3.00 9.21
C PHE A 266 -5.62 1.88 8.22
N ARG A 267 -5.99 0.63 8.54
CA ARG A 267 -6.20 -0.37 7.50
C ARG A 267 -7.46 -0.01 6.76
N THR A 268 -7.34 0.98 5.87
CA THR A 268 -8.31 1.21 4.82
C THR A 268 -8.33 -0.08 4.00
N THR A 269 -9.30 -0.95 4.28
CA THR A 269 -10.05 -1.58 3.21
C THR A 269 -10.21 -0.48 2.16
N PRO A 270 -9.86 -0.70 0.87
CA PRO A 270 -10.10 0.32 -0.16
C PRO A 270 -11.47 0.92 0.12
N SER A 271 -11.60 2.25 0.05
CA SER A 271 -12.84 2.97 0.31
C SER A 271 -13.86 2.49 -0.72
N ASN A 272 -14.41 1.30 -0.48
CA ASN A 272 -15.45 0.69 -1.27
C ASN A 272 -16.56 1.73 -1.18
N SER A 273 -17.04 2.16 -2.35
CA SER A 273 -18.20 3.04 -2.42
C SER A 273 -19.30 2.48 -1.53
N TYR A 274 -20.18 3.35 -1.04
CA TYR A 274 -21.36 2.93 -0.29
C TYR A 274 -22.08 1.75 -0.98
N LEU A 275 -22.26 1.84 -2.31
CA LEU A 275 -22.88 0.79 -3.11
C LEU A 275 -22.07 -0.52 -3.18
N SER A 276 -20.74 -0.47 -3.20
CA SER A 276 -19.90 -1.68 -3.14
C SER A 276 -19.98 -2.36 -1.75
N LYS A 277 -20.05 -1.57 -0.67
CA LYS A 277 -20.31 -2.08 0.68
C LYS A 277 -21.71 -2.67 0.76
N LEU A 278 -22.71 -1.99 0.22
CA LEU A 278 -24.09 -2.44 0.17
C LEU A 278 -24.24 -3.75 -0.62
N GLU A 279 -23.63 -3.87 -1.80
CA GLU A 279 -23.58 -5.12 -2.59
C GLU A 279 -23.02 -6.28 -1.74
N THR A 280 -21.97 -6.01 -0.96
CA THR A 280 -21.34 -7.02 -0.09
C THR A 280 -22.26 -7.41 1.08
N MET A 281 -22.92 -6.43 1.69
CA MET A 281 -23.86 -6.65 2.80
C MET A 281 -25.11 -7.40 2.35
N LEU A 282 -25.73 -7.00 1.22
CA LEU A 282 -26.86 -7.69 0.61
C LEU A 282 -26.50 -9.14 0.27
N ASN A 283 -25.34 -9.36 -0.36
CA ASN A 283 -24.85 -10.72 -0.63
C ASN A 283 -24.73 -11.55 0.65
N LYS A 284 -24.16 -10.97 1.72
CA LYS A 284 -24.00 -11.66 3.00
C LYS A 284 -25.35 -12.02 3.61
N TYR A 285 -26.30 -11.08 3.62
CA TYR A 285 -27.64 -11.28 4.14
C TYR A 285 -28.37 -12.39 3.37
N LEU A 286 -28.47 -12.28 2.05
CA LEU A 286 -29.14 -13.27 1.19
C LEU A 286 -28.55 -14.68 1.35
N ILE A 287 -27.23 -14.81 1.60
CA ILE A 287 -26.58 -16.10 1.85
C ILE A 287 -26.92 -16.65 3.24
N THR A 288 -26.95 -15.78 4.26
CA THR A 288 -27.30 -16.18 5.63
C THR A 288 -28.73 -16.70 5.70
N GLU A 289 -29.66 -15.98 5.07
CA GLU A 289 -31.09 -16.36 5.02
C GLU A 289 -31.39 -17.50 4.03
N ASN A 290 -30.38 -18.02 3.32
CA ASN A 290 -30.54 -19.00 2.24
C ASN A 290 -31.60 -18.61 1.20
N ALA A 291 -31.77 -17.31 0.93
CA ALA A 291 -32.78 -16.80 0.02
C ALA A 291 -32.72 -17.47 -1.36
N PRO A 292 -33.86 -17.89 -1.95
CA PRO A 292 -33.90 -18.54 -3.26
C PRO A 292 -33.35 -17.60 -4.32
N LEU A 293 -32.60 -18.15 -5.27
CA LEU A 293 -31.91 -17.34 -6.27
C LEU A 293 -32.91 -16.80 -7.31
N ALA A 294 -33.29 -15.53 -7.23
CA ALA A 294 -34.05 -14.86 -8.28
C ALA A 294 -33.08 -14.21 -9.27
N ILE A 295 -32.95 -14.78 -10.48
CA ILE A 295 -32.24 -14.15 -11.59
C ILE A 295 -33.28 -13.55 -12.51
N ASN A 296 -33.46 -12.23 -12.46
CA ASN A 296 -34.32 -11.52 -13.41
C ASN A 296 -33.44 -10.85 -14.48
N LYS A 297 -33.30 -11.52 -15.63
CA LYS A 297 -32.48 -11.02 -16.76
C LYS A 297 -33.03 -9.72 -17.33
N GLU A 298 -34.35 -9.55 -17.37
CA GLU A 298 -35.01 -8.35 -17.91
C GLU A 298 -34.65 -7.10 -17.10
N ILE A 299 -34.64 -7.22 -15.77
CA ILE A 299 -34.24 -6.12 -14.88
C ILE A 299 -32.77 -5.76 -15.08
N SER A 300 -31.89 -6.76 -15.23
CA SER A 300 -30.47 -6.50 -15.54
C SER A 300 -30.31 -5.75 -16.86
N HIS A 301 -31.03 -6.14 -17.91
CA HIS A 301 -31.01 -5.46 -19.20
C HIS A 301 -31.55 -4.03 -19.11
N PHE A 302 -32.67 -3.84 -18.41
CA PHE A 302 -33.25 -2.53 -18.16
C PHE A 302 -32.25 -1.57 -17.49
N PHE A 303 -31.64 -1.98 -16.38
CA PHE A 303 -30.64 -1.14 -15.70
C PHE A 303 -29.43 -0.83 -16.59
N LEU A 304 -28.93 -1.82 -17.33
CA LEU A 304 -27.82 -1.62 -18.24
C LEU A 304 -28.18 -0.58 -19.33
N SER A 305 -29.37 -0.68 -19.92
CA SER A 305 -29.83 0.27 -20.93
C SER A 305 -29.98 1.70 -20.40
N VAL A 306 -30.48 1.88 -19.17
CA VAL A 306 -30.55 3.20 -18.53
C VAL A 306 -29.15 3.75 -18.29
N MET A 307 -28.28 2.96 -17.66
CA MET A 307 -26.93 3.40 -17.29
C MET A 307 -25.98 3.60 -18.49
N GLN A 308 -26.31 3.05 -19.66
CA GLN A 308 -25.62 3.34 -20.93
C GLN A 308 -25.99 4.71 -21.51
N ARG A 309 -27.21 5.20 -21.23
CA ARG A 309 -27.76 6.43 -21.82
C ARG A 309 -27.50 7.68 -20.98
N THR A 310 -27.29 7.52 -19.68
CA THR A 310 -27.07 8.65 -18.76
C THR A 310 -26.00 8.36 -17.73
N ARG A 311 -25.33 9.42 -17.27
CA ARG A 311 -24.41 9.42 -16.14
C ARG A 311 -24.98 10.14 -14.92
N ASP A 312 -26.17 10.74 -15.04
CA ASP A 312 -26.83 11.45 -13.93
C ASP A 312 -27.26 10.45 -12.84
N PRO A 313 -26.71 10.52 -11.63
CA PRO A 313 -27.09 9.65 -10.52
C PRO A 313 -28.59 9.72 -10.20
N LYS A 314 -29.24 10.88 -10.36
CA LYS A 314 -30.68 11.00 -10.05
C LYS A 314 -31.53 10.12 -10.96
N VAL A 315 -31.28 10.19 -12.27
CA VAL A 315 -31.98 9.37 -13.27
C VAL A 315 -31.66 7.89 -13.08
N ILE A 316 -30.41 7.55 -12.75
CA ILE A 316 -30.02 6.17 -12.51
C ILE A 316 -30.72 5.62 -11.26
N PHE A 317 -30.78 6.36 -10.16
CA PHE A 317 -31.50 5.89 -8.97
C PHE A 317 -33.02 5.82 -9.18
N GLN A 318 -33.59 6.69 -10.01
CA GLN A 318 -35.01 6.60 -10.40
C GLN A 318 -35.34 5.30 -11.16
N SER A 319 -34.37 4.65 -11.80
CA SER A 319 -34.63 3.33 -12.42
C SER A 319 -35.03 2.27 -11.38
N LEU A 320 -34.62 2.40 -10.12
CA LEU A 320 -35.07 1.51 -9.06
C LEU A 320 -36.58 1.63 -8.80
N LEU A 321 -37.13 2.85 -8.88
CA LEU A 321 -38.57 3.09 -8.76
C LEU A 321 -39.33 2.39 -9.89
N ALA A 322 -38.82 2.53 -11.13
CA ALA A 322 -39.38 1.86 -12.30
C ALA A 322 -39.27 0.32 -12.21
N ALA A 323 -38.30 -0.21 -11.45
CA ALA A 323 -38.17 -1.63 -11.17
C ALA A 323 -39.05 -2.12 -10.00
N GLY A 324 -39.88 -1.24 -9.42
CA GLY A 324 -40.84 -1.56 -8.35
C GLY A 324 -40.31 -1.36 -6.93
N ILE A 325 -39.15 -0.74 -6.74
CA ILE A 325 -38.61 -0.43 -5.40
C ILE A 325 -39.31 0.81 -4.83
N SER A 326 -39.67 0.78 -3.55
CA SER A 326 -40.36 1.90 -2.90
C SER A 326 -39.53 3.19 -2.87
N THR A 327 -40.22 4.33 -2.96
CA THR A 327 -39.62 5.67 -2.98
C THR A 327 -38.73 5.94 -1.77
N ASP A 328 -39.17 5.54 -0.58
CA ASP A 328 -38.41 5.70 0.66
C ASP A 328 -37.09 4.93 0.63
N THR A 329 -37.10 3.70 0.09
CA THR A 329 -35.91 2.87 -0.05
C THR A 329 -34.92 3.49 -1.02
N VAL A 330 -35.39 3.99 -2.18
CA VAL A 330 -34.53 4.64 -3.17
C VAL A 330 -33.90 5.90 -2.60
N HIS A 331 -34.66 6.71 -1.85
CA HIS A 331 -34.12 7.88 -1.17
C HIS A 331 -33.10 7.51 -0.10
N ALA A 332 -33.34 6.46 0.69
CA ALA A 332 -32.39 5.97 1.68
C ALA A 332 -31.09 5.45 1.05
N MET A 333 -31.18 4.76 -0.09
CA MET A 333 -29.99 4.36 -0.85
C MET A 333 -29.23 5.55 -1.43
N TYR A 334 -29.95 6.54 -1.98
CA TYR A 334 -29.35 7.74 -2.57
C TYR A 334 -28.64 8.62 -1.52
N ARG A 335 -29.20 8.69 -0.30
CA ARG A 335 -28.62 9.41 0.85
C ARG A 335 -27.62 8.57 1.67
N GLU A 336 -27.30 7.36 1.21
CA GLU A 336 -26.38 6.43 1.88
C GLU A 336 -26.79 6.00 3.31
N THR A 337 -28.09 6.11 3.64
CA THR A 337 -28.61 5.74 4.98
C THR A 337 -29.18 4.32 5.04
N PHE A 338 -29.38 3.66 3.90
CA PHE A 338 -29.93 2.30 3.84
C PHE A 338 -28.92 1.25 4.38
N SER A 339 -29.38 0.37 5.26
CA SER A 339 -28.56 -0.46 6.14
C SER A 339 -29.13 -1.87 6.37
N GLN A 340 -28.48 -2.67 7.23
CA GLN A 340 -28.88 -4.07 7.47
C GLN A 340 -30.23 -4.22 8.18
N THR A 341 -30.69 -3.21 8.93
CA THR A 341 -32.02 -3.25 9.58
C THR A 341 -33.11 -3.23 8.53
N ASP A 342 -32.90 -2.48 7.46
CA ASP A 342 -33.87 -2.25 6.40
C ASP A 342 -34.04 -3.51 5.54
N PHE A 343 -33.01 -4.36 5.45
CA PHE A 343 -33.07 -5.63 4.70
C PHE A 343 -34.16 -6.57 5.19
N ARG A 344 -34.49 -6.53 6.49
CA ARG A 344 -35.49 -7.41 7.11
C ARG A 344 -36.91 -7.01 6.76
N MET A 345 -37.13 -5.76 6.37
CA MET A 345 -38.43 -5.20 6.04
C MET A 345 -38.77 -5.34 4.55
N MET A 346 -37.87 -5.93 3.75
CA MET A 346 -38.01 -6.04 2.31
C MET A 346 -38.15 -7.49 1.86
N GLU A 347 -38.87 -7.68 0.76
CA GLU A 347 -38.94 -8.97 0.11
C GLU A 347 -37.60 -9.35 -0.54
N TYR A 348 -37.32 -10.65 -0.65
CA TYR A 348 -36.09 -11.11 -1.30
C TYR A 348 -35.97 -10.62 -2.74
N LYS A 349 -37.09 -10.53 -3.47
CA LYS A 349 -37.14 -10.03 -4.85
C LYS A 349 -36.50 -8.65 -4.95
N ASP A 350 -36.91 -7.73 -4.09
CA ASP A 350 -36.42 -6.35 -4.07
C ASP A 350 -34.93 -6.27 -3.71
N LEU A 351 -34.52 -7.09 -2.72
CA LEU A 351 -33.10 -7.18 -2.34
C LEU A 351 -32.22 -7.69 -3.48
N PHE A 352 -32.73 -8.58 -4.35
CA PHE A 352 -32.00 -8.99 -5.55
C PHE A 352 -31.93 -7.89 -6.60
N ILE A 353 -33.01 -7.13 -6.81
CA ILE A 353 -33.04 -5.98 -7.72
C ILE A 353 -32.00 -4.95 -7.27
N MET A 354 -31.99 -4.60 -5.99
CA MET A 354 -31.03 -3.67 -5.39
C MET A 354 -29.60 -4.17 -5.49
N LYS A 355 -29.37 -5.46 -5.21
CA LYS A 355 -28.05 -6.08 -5.37
C LYS A 355 -27.56 -5.97 -6.81
N GLU A 356 -28.44 -6.22 -7.77
CA GLU A 356 -28.11 -6.16 -9.19
C GLU A 356 -27.81 -4.73 -9.65
N PHE A 357 -28.61 -3.76 -9.18
CA PHE A 357 -28.34 -2.33 -9.37
C PHE A 357 -26.96 -1.93 -8.86
N CYS A 358 -26.63 -2.28 -7.61
CA CYS A 358 -25.31 -1.97 -7.02
C CYS A 358 -24.17 -2.59 -7.84
N ARG A 359 -24.36 -3.84 -8.28
CA ARG A 359 -23.38 -4.57 -9.09
C ARG A 359 -23.12 -3.86 -10.43
N LEU A 360 -24.18 -3.48 -11.14
CA LEU A 360 -24.10 -2.83 -12.46
C LEU A 360 -23.55 -1.41 -12.38
N TYR A 361 -23.98 -0.63 -11.37
CA TYR A 361 -23.49 0.72 -11.15
C TYR A 361 -21.98 0.76 -10.93
N GLU A 362 -21.46 -0.16 -10.10
CA GLU A 362 -20.02 -0.30 -9.87
C GLU A 362 -19.28 -0.85 -11.10
N LEU A 363 -19.89 -1.78 -11.84
CA LEU A 363 -19.31 -2.34 -13.06
C LEU A 363 -19.06 -1.25 -14.11
N ILE A 364 -20.02 -0.35 -14.30
CA ILE A 364 -19.98 0.70 -15.32
C ILE A 364 -18.94 1.79 -15.00
N LYS A 365 -18.68 2.08 -13.72
CA LYS A 365 -17.57 2.96 -13.31
C LYS A 365 -16.20 2.42 -13.70
N HIS A 366 -16.07 1.10 -13.77
CA HIS A 366 -14.80 0.41 -13.99
C HIS A 366 -14.72 -0.30 -15.35
N THR A 367 -15.64 0.03 -16.27
CA THR A 367 -15.69 -0.54 -17.61
C THR A 367 -15.66 0.58 -18.66
N ALA A 368 -14.69 0.53 -19.56
CA ALA A 368 -14.58 1.47 -20.67
C ALA A 368 -14.01 0.77 -21.91
N ILE A 369 -14.47 1.17 -23.08
CA ILE A 369 -13.97 0.70 -24.37
C ILE A 369 -13.26 1.88 -25.03
N PHE A 370 -12.03 1.65 -25.50
CA PHE A 370 -11.22 2.63 -26.19
C PHE A 370 -11.03 2.17 -27.64
N VAL A 371 -11.35 3.04 -28.59
CA VAL A 371 -11.07 2.79 -30.01
C VAL A 371 -9.58 3.03 -30.26
N LEU A 372 -8.93 2.09 -30.92
CA LEU A 372 -7.51 2.18 -31.25
C LEU A 372 -7.29 2.94 -32.56
N PRO A 373 -6.17 3.65 -32.71
CA PRO A 373 -5.76 4.25 -33.98
C PRO A 373 -5.74 3.24 -35.14
N GLN A 374 -6.06 3.73 -36.35
CA GLN A 374 -6.20 2.90 -37.55
C GLN A 374 -4.96 2.02 -37.84
N HIS A 375 -3.76 2.53 -37.60
CA HIS A 375 -2.52 1.78 -37.82
C HIS A 375 -2.36 0.59 -36.86
N LEU A 376 -2.90 0.66 -35.64
CA LEU A 376 -2.93 -0.47 -34.70
C LEU A 376 -4.00 -1.48 -35.09
N TYR A 377 -5.17 -1.01 -35.51
CA TYR A 377 -6.22 -1.87 -36.07
C TYR A 377 -5.71 -2.70 -37.25
N LYS A 378 -5.05 -2.07 -38.23
CA LYS A 378 -4.47 -2.78 -39.39
C LYS A 378 -3.50 -3.87 -38.96
N LYS A 379 -2.59 -3.57 -38.03
CA LYS A 379 -1.64 -4.56 -37.48
C LYS A 379 -2.32 -5.68 -36.70
N GLN A 380 -3.35 -5.39 -35.92
CA GLN A 380 -4.14 -6.41 -35.23
C GLN A 380 -4.85 -7.33 -36.22
N LYS A 381 -5.40 -6.76 -37.30
CA LYS A 381 -6.06 -7.51 -38.38
C LYS A 381 -5.07 -8.43 -39.10
N GLU A 382 -3.90 -7.92 -39.49
CA GLU A 382 -2.83 -8.71 -40.10
C GLU A 382 -2.38 -9.86 -39.19
N ALA A 383 -2.13 -9.57 -37.91
CA ALA A 383 -1.74 -10.60 -36.94
C ALA A 383 -2.83 -11.66 -36.73
N LEU A 384 -4.10 -11.27 -36.81
CA LEU A 384 -5.24 -12.19 -36.69
C LEU A 384 -5.36 -13.11 -37.90
N ILE A 385 -5.26 -12.56 -39.10
CA ILE A 385 -5.25 -13.34 -40.35
C ILE A 385 -4.13 -14.38 -40.31
N ASN A 386 -2.92 -13.98 -39.89
CA ASN A 386 -1.78 -14.88 -39.76
C ASN A 386 -1.99 -15.98 -38.71
N LYS A 387 -2.71 -15.67 -37.62
CA LYS A 387 -2.97 -16.61 -36.52
C LYS A 387 -4.03 -17.65 -36.91
N GLU A 388 -5.11 -17.23 -37.55
CA GLU A 388 -6.26 -18.09 -37.86
C GLU A 388 -6.13 -18.81 -39.21
N GLN A 389 -5.13 -18.47 -40.04
CA GLN A 389 -4.92 -19.03 -41.38
C GLN A 389 -6.18 -18.94 -42.26
N CYS A 390 -7.03 -17.95 -42.01
CA CYS A 390 -8.33 -17.80 -42.63
C CYS A 390 -8.37 -16.67 -43.67
N THR A 391 -9.23 -16.82 -44.67
CA THR A 391 -9.49 -15.82 -45.72
C THR A 391 -10.20 -14.58 -45.16
N ALA A 392 -10.19 -13.48 -45.93
CA ALA A 392 -10.44 -12.10 -45.52
C ALA A 392 -11.77 -11.76 -44.79
N ASN A 393 -12.67 -12.72 -44.57
CA ASN A 393 -14.03 -12.50 -44.06
C ASN A 393 -14.33 -13.09 -42.67
N HIS A 394 -13.35 -13.65 -41.95
CA HIS A 394 -13.58 -14.13 -40.57
C HIS A 394 -13.20 -13.06 -39.52
N ASN A 395 -14.22 -12.56 -38.81
CA ASN A 395 -14.12 -11.53 -37.77
C ASN A 395 -14.12 -12.14 -36.35
N HIS A 396 -13.35 -13.17 -36.03
CA HIS A 396 -13.61 -13.93 -34.79
C HIS A 396 -12.43 -14.11 -33.84
N ASN A 397 -11.81 -13.00 -33.43
CA ASN A 397 -11.15 -12.98 -32.13
C ASN A 397 -12.16 -12.61 -31.02
N ILE A 398 -13.26 -13.37 -30.99
CA ILE A 398 -14.30 -13.24 -29.97
C ILE A 398 -13.73 -13.78 -28.68
N GLY A 399 -14.00 -13.09 -27.59
CA GLY A 399 -14.08 -13.84 -26.36
C GLY A 399 -14.94 -13.21 -25.33
N TYR A 400 -14.88 -13.80 -24.17
CA TYR A 400 -16.07 -13.91 -23.36
C TYR A 400 -15.88 -13.17 -22.05
N ILE A 401 -16.93 -12.52 -21.56
CA ILE A 401 -16.95 -11.95 -20.21
C ILE A 401 -18.06 -12.57 -19.39
N CYS A 402 -17.72 -12.92 -18.15
CA CYS A 402 -18.71 -13.27 -17.14
C CYS A 402 -18.95 -12.08 -16.22
N PHE A 403 -20.08 -11.41 -16.40
CA PHE A 403 -20.47 -10.26 -15.57
C PHE A 403 -20.80 -10.63 -14.11
N VAL A 404 -21.10 -11.90 -13.84
CA VAL A 404 -21.34 -12.42 -12.49
C VAL A 404 -20.04 -12.48 -11.68
N CYS A 405 -19.00 -13.14 -12.22
CA CYS A 405 -17.71 -13.22 -11.53
C CYS A 405 -16.79 -12.04 -11.78
N LYS A 406 -17.23 -11.06 -12.60
CA LYS A 406 -16.47 -9.87 -12.99
C LYS A 406 -15.09 -10.25 -13.53
N ASP A 407 -15.05 -11.33 -14.33
CA ASP A 407 -13.83 -11.90 -14.86
C ASP A 407 -13.98 -12.25 -16.32
N VAL A 408 -12.87 -12.11 -17.01
CA VAL A 408 -12.78 -12.21 -18.45
C VAL A 408 -12.30 -13.60 -18.80
N LYS A 409 -12.92 -14.20 -19.81
CA LYS A 409 -12.75 -15.58 -20.23
C LYS A 409 -12.01 -15.69 -21.55
N PHE A 410 -10.79 -15.14 -21.57
CA PHE A 410 -9.81 -15.33 -22.63
C PHE A 410 -8.64 -16.20 -22.16
N PHE A 411 -7.92 -16.79 -23.11
CA PHE A 411 -6.55 -17.22 -22.86
C PHE A 411 -5.66 -15.98 -22.77
N LEU A 412 -5.43 -15.51 -21.54
CA LEU A 412 -4.60 -14.33 -21.31
C LEU A 412 -3.12 -14.72 -21.37
N THR A 413 -2.40 -14.07 -22.27
CA THR A 413 -0.94 -14.16 -22.28
C THR A 413 -0.40 -13.18 -21.24
N LYS A 414 0.24 -13.68 -20.18
CA LYS A 414 0.83 -12.86 -19.11
C LYS A 414 2.31 -13.17 -18.94
N PHE A 415 3.15 -12.14 -19.02
CA PHE A 415 4.55 -12.25 -18.65
C PHE A 415 4.72 -12.45 -17.13
N SER A 416 5.63 -13.36 -16.74
CA SER A 416 5.88 -13.70 -15.34
C SER A 416 7.36 -14.00 -15.17
N ASN A 417 8.05 -13.24 -14.31
CA ASN A 417 9.47 -13.47 -13.97
C ASN A 417 9.72 -14.76 -13.16
N SER A 418 8.66 -15.49 -12.81
CA SER A 418 8.77 -16.77 -12.11
C SER A 418 9.18 -17.88 -13.08
N SER A 419 10.22 -18.65 -12.73
CA SER A 419 10.77 -19.81 -13.48
C SER A 419 9.78 -20.94 -13.81
N ARG A 420 8.53 -20.87 -13.33
CA ARG A 420 7.45 -21.67 -13.90
C ARG A 420 7.15 -21.13 -15.28
N HIS A 421 7.83 -21.69 -16.29
CA HIS A 421 7.50 -21.56 -17.69
C HIS A 421 5.99 -21.44 -17.84
N SER A 422 5.52 -20.23 -18.08
CA SER A 422 4.15 -20.01 -18.52
C SER A 422 4.08 -20.74 -19.84
N ASN A 423 3.38 -21.89 -19.87
CA ASN A 423 3.06 -22.57 -21.11
C ASN A 423 2.66 -21.49 -22.13
N LYS A 424 3.43 -21.36 -23.22
CA LYS A 424 3.14 -20.46 -24.34
C LYS A 424 1.71 -20.65 -24.87
N LEU A 425 1.04 -21.75 -24.48
CA LEU A 425 -0.28 -22.17 -24.94
C LEU A 425 -1.39 -22.18 -23.87
N ALA A 426 -1.15 -21.93 -22.58
CA ALA A 426 -2.27 -21.97 -21.62
C ALA A 426 -1.97 -21.32 -20.26
N ARG A 427 -2.42 -20.07 -20.09
CA ARG A 427 -3.01 -19.63 -18.82
C ARG A 427 -4.47 -19.28 -19.11
N GLY A 428 -5.30 -20.30 -19.30
CA GLY A 428 -6.74 -20.06 -19.38
C GLY A 428 -7.24 -19.49 -18.06
N SER A 429 -8.24 -18.62 -18.10
CA SER A 429 -9.40 -19.01 -17.31
C SER A 429 -9.97 -20.25 -18.02
N LEU A 430 -9.54 -21.44 -17.58
CA LEU A 430 -10.29 -22.65 -17.84
C LEU A 430 -11.76 -22.36 -17.51
N ARG A 431 -12.66 -22.97 -18.28
CA ARG A 431 -14.11 -23.07 -18.02
C ARG A 431 -15.00 -22.06 -18.76
N VAL A 432 -14.78 -21.82 -20.05
CA VAL A 432 -15.94 -21.61 -20.94
C VAL A 432 -16.49 -23.00 -21.23
N VAL A 433 -17.77 -23.21 -20.96
CA VAL A 433 -18.45 -24.50 -21.15
C VAL A 433 -19.65 -24.24 -22.05
N VAL A 434 -19.91 -25.15 -22.98
CA VAL A 434 -21.12 -25.11 -23.79
C VAL A 434 -22.29 -25.50 -22.89
N ASP A 435 -23.30 -24.66 -22.82
CA ASP A 435 -24.55 -25.01 -22.15
C ASP A 435 -25.20 -26.15 -22.95
N ASN A 436 -25.67 -27.20 -22.28
CA ASN A 436 -26.21 -28.41 -22.91
C ASN A 436 -27.71 -28.57 -22.61
N ASP A 437 -28.38 -27.45 -22.35
CA ASP A 437 -29.83 -27.38 -22.17
C ASP A 437 -30.52 -27.71 -23.51
N GLU A 438 -31.54 -28.58 -23.47
CA GLU A 438 -32.26 -29.07 -24.66
C GLU A 438 -32.90 -27.92 -25.48
N SER A 439 -33.21 -26.79 -24.84
CA SER A 439 -33.70 -25.55 -25.48
C SER A 439 -32.73 -24.92 -26.49
N ILE A 440 -31.46 -25.33 -26.49
CA ILE A 440 -30.44 -24.85 -27.43
C ILE A 440 -30.62 -25.45 -28.82
N PHE A 441 -31.20 -26.65 -28.91
CA PHE A 441 -31.49 -27.29 -30.20
C PHE A 441 -32.62 -26.57 -30.96
N GLU A 442 -33.50 -25.86 -30.25
CA GLU A 442 -34.58 -25.06 -30.85
C GLU A 442 -34.08 -23.71 -31.39
N THR A 443 -33.11 -23.07 -30.72
CA THR A 443 -32.64 -21.72 -31.05
C THR A 443 -31.48 -21.67 -32.05
N LYS A 444 -30.91 -22.83 -32.43
CA LYS A 444 -29.72 -22.98 -33.31
C LYS A 444 -28.50 -22.14 -32.90
N LYS A 445 -28.45 -21.61 -31.66
CA LYS A 445 -27.38 -20.73 -31.18
C LYS A 445 -26.75 -21.33 -29.92
N LEU A 446 -25.47 -21.69 -30.04
CA LEU A 446 -24.69 -22.21 -28.92
C LEU A 446 -24.54 -21.14 -27.83
N ASN A 447 -25.00 -21.46 -26.62
CA ASN A 447 -24.81 -20.61 -25.45
C ASN A 447 -23.56 -21.06 -24.69
N PHE A 448 -22.68 -20.10 -24.37
CA PHE A 448 -21.48 -20.35 -23.58
C PHE A 448 -21.67 -19.87 -22.15
N VAL A 449 -21.27 -20.69 -21.16
CA VAL A 449 -21.40 -20.37 -19.73
C VAL A 449 -20.07 -20.47 -19.01
N CYS A 450 -19.99 -19.81 -17.85
CA CYS A 450 -18.80 -19.84 -17.02
C CYS A 450 -18.80 -21.10 -16.15
N GLY A 451 -18.04 -22.13 -16.53
CA GLY A 451 -17.92 -23.39 -15.79
C GLY A 451 -17.08 -23.29 -14.51
N ARG A 452 -17.15 -22.17 -13.78
CA ARG A 452 -16.49 -21.93 -12.50
C ARG A 452 -16.93 -23.00 -11.49
N LYS A 453 -16.25 -24.15 -11.46
CA LYS A 453 -16.38 -25.15 -10.39
C LYS A 453 -16.10 -24.50 -9.03
N PRO A 454 -16.92 -24.76 -8.00
CA PRO A 454 -16.58 -24.37 -6.64
C PRO A 454 -15.33 -25.15 -6.24
N GLU A 455 -14.21 -24.45 -6.08
CA GLU A 455 -13.00 -25.06 -5.53
C GLU A 455 -13.27 -25.44 -4.08
N ARG A 456 -13.52 -26.73 -3.85
CA ARG A 456 -13.50 -27.31 -2.51
C ARG A 456 -12.10 -27.07 -1.94
N HIS A 457 -11.99 -26.65 -0.68
CA HIS A 457 -10.71 -26.63 0.03
C HIS A 457 -10.25 -28.08 0.26
N VAL A 458 -9.74 -28.73 -0.79
CA VAL A 458 -9.14 -30.06 -0.71
C VAL A 458 -7.62 -29.90 -0.86
N LYS A 459 -7.03 -29.13 0.05
CA LYS A 459 -5.58 -29.18 0.29
C LYS A 459 -5.33 -29.06 1.77
N ASN A 460 -5.26 -30.21 2.43
CA ASN A 460 -4.24 -30.55 3.43
C ASN A 460 -3.76 -29.42 4.36
N SER A 461 -4.66 -28.66 4.99
CA SER A 461 -4.33 -28.16 6.32
C SER A 461 -4.47 -29.36 7.23
N LYS A 462 -3.35 -30.02 7.54
CA LYS A 462 -3.24 -30.92 8.70
C LYS A 462 -4.13 -30.34 9.81
N ARG A 463 -5.07 -31.14 10.31
CA ARG A 463 -5.97 -30.78 11.42
C ARG A 463 -5.16 -29.99 12.46
N LYS A 464 -5.30 -28.66 12.47
CA LYS A 464 -4.97 -27.92 13.67
C LYS A 464 -6.16 -28.17 14.58
N TRP A 465 -5.97 -29.08 15.53
CA TRP A 465 -6.83 -29.15 16.70
C TRP A 465 -6.97 -27.73 17.25
N ASN A 466 -8.22 -27.26 17.41
CA ASN A 466 -8.62 -25.90 17.83
C ASN A 466 -8.95 -24.90 16.71
N ASP A 467 -9.63 -25.34 15.64
CA ASP A 467 -10.46 -24.37 14.89
C ASP A 467 -11.67 -23.99 15.77
N ASP A 468 -11.66 -22.78 16.32
CA ASP A 468 -12.79 -22.18 17.04
C ASP A 468 -14.11 -22.34 16.25
N LYS A 469 -15.25 -22.48 16.94
CA LYS A 469 -16.60 -22.49 16.32
C LYS A 469 -16.78 -21.32 15.33
N LYS A 470 -16.17 -20.15 15.63
CA LYS A 470 -16.16 -18.97 14.75
C LYS A 470 -15.36 -19.16 13.46
N ALA A 471 -14.29 -19.94 13.47
CA ALA A 471 -13.49 -20.25 12.29
C ALA A 471 -14.24 -21.21 11.36
N VAL A 472 -14.88 -22.24 11.94
CA VAL A 472 -15.72 -23.20 11.21
C VAL A 472 -16.90 -22.50 10.52
N SER A 473 -17.64 -21.66 11.25
CA SER A 473 -18.75 -20.87 10.68
C SER A 473 -18.30 -19.97 9.52
N ARG A 474 -17.16 -19.28 9.65
CA ARG A 474 -16.59 -18.47 8.55
C ARG A 474 -16.21 -19.30 7.33
N LYS A 475 -15.72 -20.53 7.53
CA LYS A 475 -15.37 -21.45 6.45
C LYS A 475 -16.62 -21.89 5.68
N ILE A 476 -17.66 -22.31 6.40
CA ILE A 476 -18.97 -22.71 5.85
C ILE A 476 -19.60 -21.55 5.07
N PHE A 477 -19.60 -20.35 5.64
CA PHE A 477 -20.14 -19.16 4.97
C PHE A 477 -19.42 -18.86 3.65
N LYS A 478 -18.08 -18.89 3.64
CA LYS A 478 -17.29 -18.70 2.40
C LYS A 478 -17.55 -19.79 1.37
N GLU A 479 -17.83 -21.00 1.80
CA GLU A 479 -18.21 -22.10 0.90
C GLU A 479 -19.59 -21.88 0.29
N LYS A 480 -20.60 -21.55 1.10
CA LYS A 480 -21.94 -21.16 0.61
C LYS A 480 -21.85 -20.00 -0.40
N GLN A 481 -21.05 -18.97 -0.11
CA GLN A 481 -20.85 -17.83 -1.01
C GLN A 481 -20.25 -18.26 -2.36
N ARG A 482 -19.22 -19.12 -2.36
CA ARG A 482 -18.61 -19.64 -3.59
C ARG A 482 -19.57 -20.52 -4.39
N ASN A 483 -20.32 -21.38 -3.72
CA ASN A 483 -21.30 -22.26 -4.36
C ASN A 483 -22.42 -21.44 -5.02
N ARG A 484 -22.92 -20.41 -4.33
CA ARG A 484 -23.94 -19.52 -4.88
C ARG A 484 -23.43 -18.75 -6.10
N LEU A 485 -22.21 -18.19 -6.03
CA LEU A 485 -21.60 -17.49 -7.15
C LEU A 485 -21.35 -18.41 -8.34
N SER A 486 -20.93 -19.66 -8.09
CA SER A 486 -20.75 -20.69 -9.11
C SER A 486 -22.07 -21.01 -9.83
N ARG A 487 -23.16 -21.23 -9.08
CA ARG A 487 -24.50 -21.43 -9.65
C ARG A 487 -24.96 -20.26 -10.50
N GLN A 488 -24.76 -19.02 -10.02
CA GLN A 488 -25.07 -17.82 -10.81
C GLN A 488 -24.23 -17.73 -12.10
N CYS A 489 -22.94 -18.06 -12.04
CA CYS A 489 -22.06 -18.06 -13.21
C CYS A 489 -22.46 -19.08 -14.28
N ILE A 490 -23.01 -20.23 -13.87
CA ILE A 490 -23.47 -21.28 -14.79
C ILE A 490 -24.82 -20.87 -15.41
N ALA A 491 -25.73 -20.30 -14.61
CA ALA A 491 -27.04 -19.86 -15.07
C ALA A 491 -27.04 -18.58 -15.94
N THR A 492 -25.89 -17.92 -16.07
CA THR A 492 -25.77 -16.67 -16.84
C THR A 492 -24.89 -16.89 -18.06
N PRO A 493 -25.40 -16.67 -19.28
CA PRO A 493 -24.60 -16.78 -20.49
C PRO A 493 -23.46 -15.76 -20.47
N LEU A 494 -22.34 -16.15 -21.06
CA LEU A 494 -21.19 -15.30 -21.26
C LEU A 494 -21.49 -14.31 -22.38
N GLN A 495 -21.01 -13.08 -22.20
CA GLN A 495 -21.12 -12.06 -23.23
C GLN A 495 -19.90 -12.10 -24.15
N GLU A 496 -20.17 -12.16 -25.45
CA GLU A 496 -19.15 -12.02 -26.50
C GLU A 496 -18.66 -10.58 -26.61
N ILE A 497 -17.36 -10.44 -26.82
CA ILE A 497 -16.67 -9.17 -27.00
C ILE A 497 -15.67 -9.30 -28.12
N ASP A 498 -15.76 -8.36 -29.06
CA ASP A 498 -14.76 -8.13 -30.08
C ASP A 498 -13.73 -7.12 -29.56
N LEU A 499 -12.46 -7.51 -29.59
CA LEU A 499 -11.32 -6.67 -29.22
C LEU A 499 -10.52 -6.17 -30.43
N LEU A 500 -10.94 -6.52 -31.66
CA LEU A 500 -10.30 -6.02 -32.86
C LEU A 500 -10.51 -4.50 -32.98
N GLY A 501 -9.42 -3.74 -33.01
CA GLY A 501 -9.46 -2.28 -33.04
C GLY A 501 -9.84 -1.63 -31.71
N HIS A 502 -9.97 -2.39 -30.63
CA HIS A 502 -10.42 -1.89 -29.34
C HIS A 502 -9.51 -2.31 -28.19
N ALA A 503 -9.39 -1.45 -27.19
CA ALA A 503 -8.90 -1.81 -25.87
C ALA A 503 -10.04 -1.74 -24.85
N LEU A 504 -10.16 -2.78 -24.03
CA LEU A 504 -11.20 -2.89 -23.01
C LEU A 504 -10.59 -2.70 -21.62
N GLN A 505 -10.96 -1.65 -20.93
CA GLN A 505 -10.78 -1.56 -19.49
C GLN A 505 -11.95 -2.26 -18.80
N PHE A 506 -11.66 -3.25 -17.97
CA PHE A 506 -12.65 -3.99 -17.20
C PHE A 506 -12.10 -4.30 -15.82
N ASN A 507 -12.75 -3.80 -14.77
CA ASN A 507 -12.36 -4.01 -13.37
C ASN A 507 -10.87 -3.64 -13.12
N ASN A 508 -10.47 -2.45 -13.58
CA ASN A 508 -9.11 -1.90 -13.50
C ASN A 508 -8.02 -2.72 -14.21
N LYS A 509 -8.39 -3.60 -15.14
CA LYS A 509 -7.47 -4.26 -16.06
C LYS A 509 -7.72 -3.75 -17.46
N MET A 510 -6.68 -3.32 -18.16
CA MET A 510 -6.76 -2.96 -19.57
C MET A 510 -6.35 -4.17 -20.42
N MET A 511 -7.20 -4.55 -21.36
CA MET A 511 -7.02 -5.72 -22.22
C MET A 511 -7.06 -5.28 -23.68
N VAL A 512 -6.20 -5.88 -24.49
CA VAL A 512 -6.09 -5.56 -25.91
C VAL A 512 -5.54 -6.74 -26.70
N LEU A 513 -5.75 -6.75 -28.01
CA LEU A 513 -5.07 -7.70 -28.89
C LEU A 513 -3.63 -7.27 -29.16
N CYS A 514 -2.70 -8.21 -28.99
CA CYS A 514 -1.31 -8.05 -29.39
C CYS A 514 -1.21 -7.82 -30.91
N THR A 515 -0.50 -6.77 -31.33
CA THR A 515 -0.32 -6.44 -32.75
C THR A 515 0.60 -7.42 -33.50
N SER A 516 1.22 -8.38 -32.80
CA SER A 516 2.17 -9.32 -33.39
C SER A 516 1.64 -10.75 -33.49
N CYS A 517 0.78 -11.18 -32.57
CA CYS A 517 0.27 -12.55 -32.53
C CYS A 517 -1.24 -12.63 -32.33
N ALA A 518 -1.94 -11.50 -32.29
CA ALA A 518 -3.39 -11.43 -32.05
C ALA A 518 -3.87 -12.22 -30.81
N ASN A 519 -3.02 -12.46 -29.82
CA ASN A 519 -3.45 -12.96 -28.53
C ASN A 519 -3.92 -11.81 -27.65
N VAL A 520 -4.98 -12.05 -26.88
CA VAL A 520 -5.43 -11.12 -25.85
C VAL A 520 -4.36 -11.04 -24.76
N CYS A 521 -3.91 -9.82 -24.49
CA CYS A 521 -2.96 -9.53 -23.42
C CYS A 521 -3.49 -8.44 -22.49
N MET A 522 -2.99 -8.45 -21.26
CA MET A 522 -3.17 -7.31 -20.36
C MET A 522 -2.11 -6.26 -20.68
N LEU A 523 -2.55 -5.03 -20.89
CA LEU A 523 -1.64 -3.91 -21.10
C LEU A 523 -1.08 -3.46 -19.74
N ASP A 524 0.24 -3.43 -19.65
CA ASP A 524 1.01 -2.91 -18.53
C ASP A 524 1.96 -1.83 -19.08
N ALA A 525 2.39 -0.89 -18.23
CA ALA A 525 3.44 0.07 -18.56
C ALA A 525 4.68 -0.62 -19.13
N SER A 526 5.03 -1.81 -18.60
CA SER A 526 6.15 -2.60 -19.09
C SER A 526 5.98 -3.16 -20.51
N SER A 527 4.76 -3.17 -21.06
CA SER A 527 4.49 -3.67 -22.43
C SER A 527 5.15 -2.81 -23.50
N TYR A 528 5.46 -1.55 -23.21
CA TYR A 528 6.11 -0.63 -24.15
C TYR A 528 7.64 -0.64 -24.06
N ASN A 529 8.23 -1.42 -23.13
CA ASN A 529 9.68 -1.46 -22.96
C ASN A 529 10.43 -2.04 -24.17
N TYR A 530 9.77 -2.89 -24.96
CA TYR A 530 10.40 -3.68 -26.03
C TYR A 530 9.91 -3.33 -27.44
N SER A 531 8.83 -2.55 -27.55
CA SER A 531 8.23 -2.13 -28.83
C SER A 531 7.42 -0.86 -28.64
N THR A 532 7.36 -0.04 -29.69
CA THR A 532 6.43 1.10 -29.81
C THR A 532 4.99 0.66 -30.11
N THR A 533 4.76 -0.64 -30.37
CA THR A 533 3.44 -1.21 -30.64
C THR A 533 2.89 -2.04 -29.47
N LEU A 534 1.56 -2.14 -29.39
CA LEU A 534 0.86 -2.94 -28.38
C LEU A 534 1.23 -4.41 -28.49
N ASN A 535 1.79 -4.98 -27.43
CA ASN A 535 2.23 -6.37 -27.45
C ASN A 535 1.98 -7.13 -26.14
N CYS A 536 2.00 -8.46 -26.24
CA CYS A 536 1.81 -9.36 -25.11
C CYS A 536 3.10 -9.64 -24.30
N GLN A 537 4.22 -8.97 -24.63
CA GLN A 537 5.58 -9.17 -24.12
C GLN A 537 6.19 -10.54 -24.48
N VAL A 538 5.38 -11.61 -24.57
CA VAL A 538 5.84 -12.96 -24.94
C VAL A 538 6.36 -13.04 -26.37
N CYS A 539 5.76 -12.27 -27.29
CA CYS A 539 6.28 -12.14 -28.65
C CYS A 539 7.71 -11.58 -28.71
N PHE A 540 8.15 -10.87 -27.68
CA PHE A 540 9.44 -10.19 -27.63
C PHE A 540 10.44 -10.88 -26.70
N LEU A 541 10.02 -11.88 -25.91
CA LEU A 541 10.87 -12.72 -25.04
C LEU A 541 11.74 -13.74 -25.78
N GLY A 542 11.81 -13.63 -27.10
CA GLY A 542 12.64 -14.47 -27.93
C GLY A 542 12.99 -13.74 -29.20
N LYS A 543 13.49 -12.49 -29.10
CA LYS A 543 14.28 -11.97 -30.22
C LYS A 543 15.35 -13.03 -30.48
N HIS A 544 15.23 -13.72 -31.61
CA HIS A 544 16.24 -14.62 -32.07
C HIS A 544 17.44 -13.73 -32.39
N GLU A 545 18.39 -13.69 -31.48
CA GLU A 545 19.61 -12.95 -31.66
C GLU A 545 20.63 -13.92 -32.24
N LYS A 546 21.50 -13.41 -33.11
CA LYS A 546 22.59 -14.20 -33.64
C LYS A 546 23.54 -14.49 -32.46
N CYS A 547 23.67 -15.75 -32.06
CA CYS A 547 24.57 -16.14 -30.97
C CYS A 547 26.00 -15.69 -31.31
N ILE A 548 26.66 -14.94 -30.43
CA ILE A 548 28.03 -14.44 -30.68
C ILE A 548 29.06 -15.55 -30.87
N LYS A 549 28.80 -16.75 -30.33
CA LYS A 549 29.73 -17.88 -30.39
C LYS A 549 29.46 -18.82 -31.55
N CYS A 550 28.21 -19.26 -31.74
CA CYS A 550 27.88 -20.27 -32.73
C CYS A 550 27.07 -19.73 -33.91
N GLU A 551 26.80 -18.43 -33.95
CA GLU A 551 26.09 -17.72 -35.01
C GLU A 551 24.64 -18.17 -35.29
N ASN A 552 24.14 -19.18 -34.59
CA ASN A 552 22.75 -19.62 -34.74
C ASN A 552 21.79 -18.55 -34.23
N VAL A 553 20.71 -18.34 -34.99
CA VAL A 553 19.64 -17.38 -34.71
C VAL A 553 18.63 -18.04 -33.74
N THR A 554 18.88 -17.91 -32.44
CA THR A 554 18.10 -18.57 -31.38
C THR A 554 17.83 -17.64 -30.21
N SER A 555 17.00 -18.07 -29.24
CA SER A 555 16.87 -17.35 -27.97
C SER A 555 18.22 -17.35 -27.24
N CYS A 556 18.78 -16.16 -27.05
CA CYS A 556 20.09 -15.98 -26.43
C CYS A 556 19.98 -15.35 -25.03
N ASN A 557 20.85 -15.80 -24.12
CA ASN A 557 21.14 -15.10 -22.86
C ASN A 557 22.11 -13.95 -23.12
N LYS A 558 22.07 -12.89 -22.31
CA LYS A 558 23.08 -11.81 -22.37
C LYS A 558 24.28 -12.19 -21.51
N VAL A 559 25.46 -12.29 -22.13
CA VAL A 559 26.75 -12.50 -21.44
C VAL A 559 27.62 -11.25 -21.52
N LEU A 560 28.37 -10.98 -20.46
CA LEU A 560 29.35 -9.90 -20.43
C LEU A 560 30.56 -10.28 -21.27
N VAL A 561 30.92 -9.42 -22.22
CA VAL A 561 32.05 -9.57 -23.13
C VAL A 561 32.87 -8.29 -23.15
N PHE A 562 34.19 -8.43 -23.27
CA PHE A 562 35.11 -7.31 -23.38
C PHE A 562 35.34 -6.95 -24.85
N ASN A 563 35.01 -5.72 -25.25
CA ASN A 563 35.31 -5.26 -26.60
C ASN A 563 36.73 -4.66 -26.63
N ARG A 564 37.66 -5.31 -27.34
CA ARG A 564 39.03 -4.78 -27.47
C ARG A 564 39.12 -3.43 -28.20
N LYS A 565 38.17 -3.15 -29.10
CA LYS A 565 38.11 -1.87 -29.85
C LYS A 565 37.44 -0.75 -29.06
N LYS A 566 36.55 -1.10 -28.14
CA LYS A 566 35.89 -0.17 -27.22
C LYS A 566 36.12 -0.70 -25.81
N THR A 567 37.21 -0.31 -25.17
CA THR A 567 37.73 -0.79 -23.86
C THR A 567 36.72 -0.70 -22.70
N ARG A 568 35.60 -1.40 -22.84
CA ARG A 568 34.42 -1.40 -21.97
C ARG A 568 33.79 -2.78 -22.06
N MET A 569 33.33 -3.25 -20.91
CA MET A 569 32.48 -4.44 -20.83
C MET A 569 31.12 -4.10 -21.46
N HIS A 570 30.61 -4.98 -22.32
CA HIS A 570 29.29 -4.86 -22.92
C HIS A 570 28.57 -6.21 -22.88
N GLN A 571 27.26 -6.20 -23.08
CA GLN A 571 26.47 -7.44 -23.12
C GLN A 571 26.31 -7.92 -24.56
N ALA A 572 26.60 -9.19 -24.81
CA ALA A 572 26.39 -9.85 -26.09
C ALA A 572 25.44 -11.05 -25.98
N PRO A 573 24.66 -11.34 -27.03
CA PRO A 573 23.80 -12.52 -27.07
C PRO A 573 24.59 -13.82 -27.19
N MET A 574 24.32 -14.81 -26.33
CA MET A 574 24.85 -16.16 -26.44
C MET A 574 23.76 -17.21 -26.16
N CYS A 575 23.61 -18.20 -27.04
CA CYS A 575 22.58 -19.23 -26.90
C CYS A 575 22.78 -20.10 -25.65
N SER A 576 21.71 -20.75 -25.18
CA SER A 576 21.72 -21.55 -23.94
C SER A 576 22.80 -22.63 -23.93
N SER A 577 23.01 -23.33 -25.04
CA SER A 577 24.04 -24.38 -25.16
C SER A 577 25.45 -23.79 -25.03
N CYS A 578 25.71 -22.66 -25.69
CA CYS A 578 27.00 -21.96 -25.58
C CYS A 578 27.20 -21.37 -24.17
N SER A 579 26.14 -20.83 -23.58
CA SER A 579 26.11 -20.30 -22.21
C SER A 579 26.44 -21.36 -21.17
N GLY A 580 25.91 -22.58 -21.31
CA GLY A 580 26.23 -23.70 -20.42
C GLY A 580 27.71 -24.08 -20.48
N VAL A 581 28.28 -24.16 -21.68
CA VAL A 581 29.73 -24.42 -21.86
C VAL A 581 30.58 -23.30 -21.28
N TYR A 582 30.16 -22.03 -21.43
CA TYR A 582 30.89 -20.89 -20.88
C TYR A 582 30.86 -20.84 -19.35
N ALA A 583 29.71 -21.17 -18.74
CA ALA A 583 29.58 -21.24 -17.29
C ALA A 583 30.44 -22.36 -16.67
N LEU A 584 30.60 -23.49 -17.37
CA LEU A 584 31.44 -24.60 -16.94
C LEU A 584 32.94 -24.35 -17.14
N LYS A 585 33.32 -23.44 -18.04
CA LYS A 585 34.71 -23.11 -18.38
C LYS A 585 35.13 -21.73 -17.89
N GLN A 586 34.48 -21.18 -16.84
CA GLN A 586 34.97 -19.92 -16.28
C GLN A 586 36.43 -20.11 -15.87
N PRO A 587 37.37 -19.30 -16.39
CA PRO A 587 38.73 -19.33 -15.89
C PRO A 587 38.66 -18.90 -14.42
N ILE A 588 39.29 -19.70 -13.55
CA ILE A 588 39.69 -19.22 -12.23
C ILE A 588 40.57 -17.99 -12.52
N ILE A 589 40.09 -16.81 -12.15
CA ILE A 589 40.94 -15.63 -12.11
C ILE A 589 41.93 -15.92 -11.00
N ILE A 590 43.18 -16.25 -11.36
CA ILE A 590 44.31 -16.20 -10.44
C ILE A 590 44.66 -14.72 -10.25
#